data_AF-A0A673BZE9-F1
#
_entry.id   AF-A0A673BZE9-F1
#
_cell.length_a   1.000
_cell.length_b   1.000
_cell.length_c   1.000
_cell.angle_alpha   90.00
_cell.angle_beta   90.00
_cell.angle_gamma   90.00
#
_symmetry.space_group_name_H-M   'P 1'
#
loop_
_entity.id
_entity.type
_entity.pdbx_description
1 polymer ?
#
loop_
_entity_poly.entity_id
_entity_poly.type
_entity_poly.pdbx_seq_one_letter_code
_entity_poly.pdbx_strand_id
1 'polypeptide(L)' 'MAERFNKVLLLDGRGHLLGRLAAIVTKQVLLGHKVMVVRCKGINISGNFYCNKLKSYHKYLHQIYTVDAS' A
#
# COMPACT_ATOMS: atom_id res chain seq x y z
N MET A 1 15.34 -8.96 -27.94
CA MET A 1 14.77 -8.14 -26.84
C MET A 1 13.77 -9.01 -26.09
N ALA A 2 14.31 -9.92 -25.28
CA ALA A 2 13.63 -11.10 -24.78
C ALA A 2 12.48 -10.76 -23.83
N GLU A 3 11.29 -11.32 -24.10
CA GLU A 3 10.25 -11.74 -23.13
C GLU A 3 10.20 -10.95 -21.80
N ARG A 4 10.02 -9.63 -21.85
CA ARG A 4 10.21 -8.81 -20.64
C ARG A 4 9.03 -8.80 -19.65
N PHE A 5 7.85 -9.29 -20.02
CA PHE A 5 6.63 -8.84 -19.33
C PHE A 5 5.53 -9.88 -19.09
N ASN A 6 5.82 -11.18 -19.19
CA ASN A 6 4.79 -12.20 -18.92
C ASN A 6 4.83 -12.79 -17.50
N LYS A 7 5.91 -12.56 -16.75
CA LYS A 7 6.02 -13.04 -15.37
C LYS A 7 5.50 -12.01 -14.38
N VAL A 8 4.52 -12.41 -13.58
CA VAL A 8 3.98 -11.57 -12.50
C VAL A 8 5.02 -11.43 -11.39
N LEU A 9 5.30 -10.19 -10.96
CA LEU A 9 6.18 -9.89 -9.84
C LEU A 9 5.41 -10.12 -8.54
N LEU A 10 5.77 -11.17 -7.80
CA LEU A 10 5.15 -11.54 -6.52
C LEU A 10 5.95 -10.94 -5.36
N LEU A 11 5.32 -10.06 -4.57
CA LEU A 11 5.93 -9.35 -3.46
C LEU A 11 5.31 -9.80 -2.13
N ASP A 12 6.15 -10.10 -1.15
CA ASP A 12 5.70 -10.33 0.22
C ASP A 12 5.58 -9.00 0.98
N GLY A 13 4.39 -8.69 1.47
CA GLY A 13 4.14 -7.50 2.27
C GLY A 13 4.68 -7.56 3.70
N ARG A 14 5.07 -8.74 4.21
CA ARG A 14 5.56 -8.88 5.61
C ARG A 14 6.82 -8.06 5.87
N GLY A 15 6.84 -7.30 6.97
CA GLY A 15 8.02 -6.53 7.39
C GLY A 15 8.30 -5.27 6.55
N HIS A 16 7.49 -5.01 5.53
CA HIS A 16 7.63 -3.82 4.68
C HIS A 16 6.85 -2.64 5.25
N LEU A 17 7.39 -1.43 5.08
CA LEU A 17 6.67 -0.20 5.42
C LEU A 17 5.70 0.19 4.30
N LEU A 18 4.43 0.40 4.65
CA LEU A 18 3.34 0.64 3.70
C LEU A 18 3.68 1.69 2.62
N GLY A 19 4.14 2.87 3.03
CA GLY A 19 4.47 3.94 2.07
C GLY A 19 5.68 3.64 1.20
N ARG A 20 6.69 2.93 1.74
CA ARG A 20 7.90 2.58 0.98
C ARG A 20 7.62 1.50 -0.05
N LEU A 21 6.86 0.48 0.35
CA LEU A 21 6.42 -0.59 -0.56
C LEU A 21 5.56 -0.01 -1.68
N ALA A 22 4.62 0.88 -1.35
CA ALA A 22 3.74 1.51 -2.34
C ALA A 22 4.52 2.25 -3.43
N ALA A 23 5.54 3.06 -3.08
CA ALA A 23 6.33 3.80 -4.06
C ALA A 23 7.04 2.87 -5.07
N ILE A 24 7.58 1.75 -4.60
CA ILE A 24 8.24 0.75 -5.46
C ILE A 24 7.22 0.06 -6.36
N VAL A 25 6.10 -0.37 -5.80
CA VAL A 25 5.01 -1.01 -6.56
C VAL A 25 4.51 -0.08 -7.67
N THR A 26 4.26 1.19 -7.37
CA THR A 26 3.83 2.19 -8.36
C THR A 26 4.81 2.30 -9.51
N LYS A 27 6.12 2.40 -9.22
CA LYS A 27 7.14 2.46 -10.28
C LYS A 27 7.11 1.22 -11.17
N GLN A 28 6.97 0.03 -10.60
CA GLN A 28 6.92 -1.21 -11.38
C GLN A 28 5.66 -1.30 -12.26
N VAL A 29 4.52 -0.84 -11.75
CA VAL A 29 3.26 -0.78 -12.51
C VAL A 29 3.36 0.22 -13.66
N LEU A 30 3.92 1.42 -13.45
CA LEU A 30 4.12 2.42 -14.51
C LEU A 30 5.09 1.97 -15.60
N LEU A 31 6.06 1.12 -15.26
CA LEU A 31 6.97 0.49 -16.22
C LEU A 31 6.31 -0.66 -17.02
N GLY A 32 5.04 -0.98 -16.75
CA GLY A 32 4.29 -2.03 -17.45
C GLY A 32 4.43 -3.42 -16.85
N HIS A 33 4.99 -3.57 -15.65
CA HIS A 33 5.04 -4.87 -14.97
C HIS A 33 3.74 -5.19 -14.23
N LYS A 34 3.28 -6.43 -14.32
CA LYS A 34 2.19 -6.96 -13.48
C LYS A 34 2.74 -7.30 -12.10
N VAL A 35 2.21 -6.68 -11.05
CA VAL A 35 2.67 -6.85 -9.66
C VAL A 35 1.54 -7.42 -8.80
N MET A 36 1.87 -8.39 -7.95
CA MET A 36 0.97 -8.95 -6.94
C MET A 36 1.63 -8.84 -5.56
N VAL A 37 0.93 -8.24 -4.59
CA VAL A 37 1.37 -8.19 -3.20
C VAL A 37 0.58 -9.22 -2.39
N VAL A 38 1.29 -10.07 -1.66
CA VAL A 38 0.73 -11.15 -0.84
C VAL A 38 1.03 -10.85 0.64
N ARG A 39 0.24 -11.43 1.57
CA ARG A 39 0.37 -11.21 3.02
C ARG A 39 0.27 -9.73 3.43
N CYS A 40 -0.71 -9.00 2.88
CA CYS A 40 -0.91 -7.58 3.15
C CYS A 40 -1.11 -7.25 4.65
N LYS A 41 -1.59 -8.21 5.46
CA LYS A 41 -1.72 -8.05 6.91
C LYS A 41 -0.39 -7.92 7.65
N GLY A 42 0.71 -8.37 7.04
CA GLY A 42 2.07 -8.24 7.59
C GLY A 42 2.76 -6.92 7.26
N ILE A 43 2.09 -6.00 6.57
CA ILE A 43 2.65 -4.68 6.23
C ILE A 43 2.69 -3.82 7.49
N ASN A 44 3.85 -3.23 7.75
CA ASN A 44 4.10 -2.37 8.88
C ASN A 44 3.80 -0.91 8.52
N ILE A 45 3.28 -0.17 9.48
CA ILE A 45 3.23 1.29 9.40
C ILE A 45 4.10 1.80 10.55
N SER A 46 5.06 2.66 10.25
CA SER A 46 5.94 3.25 11.25
C SER A 46 5.13 4.08 12.26
N GLY A 47 5.66 4.23 13.47
CA GLY A 47 5.02 4.98 14.55
C GLY A 47 4.20 4.10 15.50
N ASN A 48 3.72 4.71 16.58
CA ASN A 48 2.98 4.00 17.62
C ASN A 48 1.59 3.57 17.14
N PHE A 49 1.14 2.38 17.57
CA PHE A 49 -0.15 1.80 17.17
C PHE A 49 -1.33 2.76 17.44
N TYR A 50 -1.33 3.41 18.60
CA TYR A 50 -2.39 4.35 18.98
C TYR A 50 -2.45 5.58 18.06
N CYS A 51 -1.29 6.14 17.71
CA CYS A 51 -1.21 7.30 16.82
C CYS A 51 -1.66 6.96 15.40
N ASN A 52 -1.31 5.77 14.90
CA ASN A 52 -1.75 5.32 13.58
C ASN A 52 -3.25 5.04 13.56
N LYS A 53 -3.83 4.50 14.64
CA LYS A 53 -5.29 4.33 14.75
C LYS A 53 -6.03 5.66 14.70
N LEU A 54 -5.56 6.68 15.41
CA LEU A 54 -6.18 8.01 15.39
C LEU A 54 -6.04 8.70 14.03
N LYS A 55 -4.83 8.73 13.47
CA LYS A 55 -4.52 9.48 12.24
C LYS A 55 -5.02 8.81 10.98
N SER A 56 -4.82 7.50 10.84
CA SER A 56 -5.11 6.78 9.60
C SER A 56 -6.54 6.27 9.54
N TYR A 57 -7.14 5.94 10.68
CA TYR A 57 -8.47 5.33 10.74
C TYR A 57 -9.54 6.31 11.19
N HIS A 58 -9.46 6.84 12.43
CA HIS A 58 -10.50 7.73 12.96
C HIS A 58 -10.66 9.03 12.18
N LYS A 59 -9.54 9.70 11.85
CA LYS A 59 -9.59 10.93 11.06
C LYS A 59 -10.15 10.69 9.65
N TYR A 60 -9.76 9.58 9.01
CA TYR A 60 -10.25 9.22 7.68
C TYR A 60 -11.76 8.97 7.69
N LEU A 61 -12.26 8.20 8.65
CA LEU A 61 -13.69 7.95 8.80
C LEU A 61 -14.47 9.24 9.04
N HIS A 62 -14.01 10.09 9.97
CA HIS A 62 -14.66 11.37 10.23
C HIS A 62 -14.70 12.24 8.98
N GLN A 63 -13.62 12.29 8.20
CA GLN A 63 -13.57 13.06 6.96
C GLN A 63 -14.63 12.60 5.97
N ILE A 64 -14.81 11.28 5.77
CA ILE A 64 -15.86 10.72 4.90
C ILE A 64 -17.25 11.22 5.32
N TYR A 65 -17.62 10.99 6.59
CA TYR A 65 -18.95 11.39 7.07
C TYR A 65 -19.19 12.90 7.04
N THR A 66 -18.15 13.73 7.12
CA THR A 66 -18.30 15.19 7.02
C THR A 66 -18.40 15.71 5.58
N VAL A 67 -17.69 15.10 4.63
CA VAL A 67 -17.74 15.55 3.22
C VAL A 67 -19.01 15.10 2.52
N ASP A 68 -19.60 13.97 2.94
CA ASP A 68 -20.88 13.48 2.43
C ASP A 68 -22.09 14.19 3.08
N ALA A 69 -21.86 14.94 4.17
CA ALA A 69 -22.86 15.75 4.84
C ALA A 69 -22.91 17.21 4.35
N SER A 70 -22.15 17.54 3.30
CA SER A 70 -22.05 18.88 2.68
C SER A 70 -22.73 18.92 1.32
#